data_AF-A0A8S8X969-F1
#
_entry.id   AF-A0A8S8X969-F1
#
_cell.length_a   1.000
_cell.length_b   1.000
_cell.length_c   1.000
_cell.angle_alpha   90.00
_cell.angle_beta   90.00
_cell.angle_gamma   90.00
#
_symmetry.space_group_name_H-M   'P 1'
#
loop_
_entity.id
_entity.type
_entity.pdbx_description
1 polymer ?
#
loop_
_entity_poly.entity_id
_entity_poly.type
_entity_poly.pdbx_seq_one_letter_code
_entity_poly.pdbx_strand_id
1 'polypeptide(L)'
;MQPASRPPTLPPIAGSLPLHNAAHTPLAASDIGKYRLLERVHACWLAGHRDGQPPARLDPLELPPSVLPYVMLLRLDDDARLTVTLAGSFVCALHGSELRGFSTDDFFAPEQAASVVEAAREVARDNQPGLASRRYVALSRRSWSYVRLLLPLAPDAEGRLRFFKVLDPESLEGSDQYAWVSRKT
;
A
#
# COMPACT_ATOMS: atom_id res chain seq x y z
N MET A 1 18.52 -33.69 13.66
CA MET A 1 17.39 -32.76 13.49
C MET A 1 17.70 -31.49 14.28
N GLN A 2 18.08 -30.40 13.61
CA GLN A 2 18.16 -29.09 14.26
C GLN A 2 16.75 -28.49 14.33
N PRO A 3 16.34 -27.91 15.47
CA PRO A 3 15.05 -27.24 15.57
C PRO A 3 15.06 -25.99 14.67
N ALA A 4 14.03 -25.87 13.83
CA ALA A 4 13.80 -24.68 13.01
C ALA A 4 13.75 -23.45 13.92
N SER A 5 14.70 -22.54 13.75
CA SER A 5 14.75 -21.28 14.48
C SER A 5 13.47 -20.51 14.22
N ARG A 6 12.69 -20.26 15.27
CA ARG A 6 11.55 -19.33 15.22
C ARG A 6 12.06 -17.98 14.71
N PRO A 7 11.37 -17.34 13.74
CA PRO A 7 11.71 -15.97 13.38
C PRO A 7 11.54 -15.07 14.61
N PRO A 8 12.41 -14.07 14.81
CA PRO A 8 12.31 -13.16 15.94
C PRO A 8 10.97 -12.45 15.90
N THR A 9 10.25 -12.48 17.02
CA THR A 9 9.05 -11.67 17.23
C THR A 9 9.44 -10.19 17.12
N LEU A 10 8.89 -9.49 16.13
CA LEU A 10 9.10 -8.06 15.98
C LEU A 10 8.57 -7.36 17.24
N PRO A 11 9.31 -6.37 17.80
CA PRO A 11 8.71 -5.50 18.79
C PRO A 11 7.50 -4.81 18.13
N PRO A 12 6.32 -4.80 18.77
CA PRO A 12 5.23 -3.99 18.28
C PRO A 12 5.69 -2.53 18.20
N ILE A 13 5.21 -1.77 17.22
CA ILE A 13 5.20 -0.32 17.36
C ILE A 13 4.32 -0.06 18.58
N ALA A 14 4.95 0.15 19.73
CA ALA A 14 4.28 0.29 21.01
C ALA A 14 3.35 1.51 20.93
N GLY A 15 2.06 1.24 20.74
CA GLY A 15 1.03 2.25 20.49
C GLY A 15 1.22 2.93 19.14
N SER A 16 0.26 2.78 18.23
CA SER A 16 0.16 3.65 17.05
C SER A 16 -0.13 5.08 17.51
N LEU A 17 0.93 5.75 17.96
CA LEU A 17 0.96 7.19 18.09
C LEU A 17 0.65 7.77 16.71
N PRO A 18 -0.23 8.79 16.60
CA PRO A 18 -0.59 9.36 15.31
C PRO A 18 0.67 9.76 14.55
N LEU A 19 0.70 9.53 13.24
CA LEU A 19 1.81 9.95 12.38
C LEU A 19 1.82 11.48 12.34
N HIS A 20 2.74 12.10 13.08
CA HIS A 20 2.86 13.56 13.11
C HIS A 20 3.63 13.99 11.88
N ASN A 21 2.98 14.73 10.96
CA ASN A 21 3.52 15.15 9.66
C ASN A 21 3.74 14.00 8.67
N ALA A 22 2.65 13.58 8.01
CA ALA A 22 2.68 12.78 6.80
C ALA A 22 2.74 13.71 5.57
N ALA A 23 3.81 13.64 4.78
CA ALA A 23 3.86 14.30 3.48
C ALA A 23 3.38 13.35 2.38
N HIS A 24 2.41 13.83 1.60
CA HIS A 24 1.97 13.24 0.34
C HIS A 24 2.57 14.04 -0.80
N THR A 25 3.41 13.43 -1.63
CA THR A 25 3.89 14.06 -2.87
C THR A 25 3.46 13.23 -4.07
N PRO A 26 2.48 13.69 -4.87
CA PRO A 26 2.14 13.05 -6.13
C PRO A 26 3.36 13.01 -7.06
N LEU A 27 3.51 11.89 -7.77
CA LEU A 27 4.53 11.70 -8.79
C LEU A 27 3.84 11.51 -10.15
N ALA A 28 4.54 11.84 -11.24
CA ALA A 28 3.98 11.65 -12.57
C ALA A 28 3.80 10.15 -12.88
N ALA A 29 2.71 9.77 -13.54
CA ALA A 29 2.52 8.37 -13.96
C ALA A 29 3.63 7.88 -14.92
N SER A 30 4.24 8.79 -15.70
CA SER A 30 5.43 8.50 -16.52
C SER A 30 6.65 8.04 -15.72
N ASP A 31 6.68 8.31 -14.41
CA ASP A 31 7.78 7.91 -13.53
C ASP A 31 7.65 6.48 -13.01
N ILE A 32 6.56 5.76 -13.30
CA ILE A 32 6.37 4.37 -12.85
C ILE A 32 7.55 3.48 -13.29
N GLY A 33 8.09 3.68 -14.50
CA GLY A 33 9.23 2.92 -15.03
C GLY A 33 10.54 3.10 -14.24
N LYS A 34 10.61 4.08 -13.32
CA LYS A 34 11.74 4.23 -12.39
C LYS A 34 11.73 3.19 -11.28
N TYR A 35 10.59 2.51 -11.07
CA TYR A 35 10.36 1.56 -9.98
C TYR A 35 9.98 0.19 -10.58
N ARG A 36 10.97 -0.66 -10.82
CA ARG A 36 10.81 -1.92 -11.58
C ARG A 36 9.68 -2.81 -11.07
N LEU A 37 9.52 -2.92 -9.75
CA LEU A 37 8.45 -3.73 -9.18
C LEU A 37 7.07 -3.11 -9.47
N LEU A 38 6.92 -1.79 -9.32
CA LEU A 38 5.67 -1.08 -9.60
C LEU A 38 5.32 -1.12 -11.09
N GLU A 39 6.31 -1.01 -11.97
CA GLU A 39 6.13 -1.13 -13.41
C GLU A 39 5.55 -2.50 -13.79
N ARG A 40 6.06 -3.59 -13.20
CA ARG A 40 5.53 -4.93 -13.45
C ARG A 40 4.08 -5.09 -12.98
N VAL A 41 3.76 -4.56 -11.79
CA VAL A 41 2.36 -4.57 -11.29
C VAL A 41 1.46 -3.74 -12.20
N HIS A 42 1.92 -2.56 -12.63
CA HIS A 42 1.20 -1.70 -13.55
C HIS A 42 0.93 -2.39 -14.90
N ALA A 43 1.90 -3.12 -15.43
CA ALA A 43 1.75 -3.90 -16.66
C ALA A 43 0.69 -5.01 -16.51
N CYS A 44 0.68 -5.75 -15.39
CA CYS A 44 -0.37 -6.73 -15.10
C CYS A 44 -1.76 -6.07 -15.04
N TRP A 45 -1.85 -4.91 -14.41
CA TRP A 45 -3.10 -4.15 -14.32
C TRP A 45 -3.59 -3.65 -15.67
N LEU A 46 -2.70 -3.12 -16.52
CA LEU A 46 -3.03 -2.74 -17.89
C LEU A 46 -3.51 -3.93 -18.73
N ALA A 47 -2.84 -5.08 -18.63
CA ALA A 47 -3.23 -6.30 -19.37
C ALA A 47 -4.64 -6.80 -19.00
N GLY A 48 -5.05 -6.54 -17.75
CA GLY A 48 -6.38 -6.87 -17.24
C GLY A 48 -7.51 -5.92 -17.68
N HIS A 49 -7.21 -4.80 -18.36
CA HIS A 49 -8.26 -3.89 -18.81
C HIS A 49 -9.15 -4.52 -19.87
N ARG A 50 -10.44 -4.20 -19.81
CA ARG A 50 -11.45 -4.58 -20.80
C ARG A 50 -12.35 -3.39 -21.07
N ASP A 51 -12.52 -3.02 -22.34
CA ASP A 51 -13.41 -1.93 -22.78
C ASP A 51 -13.19 -0.60 -22.04
N GLY A 52 -11.91 -0.26 -21.78
CA GLY A 52 -11.52 0.96 -21.06
C GLY A 52 -11.79 0.93 -19.55
N GLN A 53 -12.23 -0.20 -19.00
CA GLN A 53 -12.42 -0.40 -17.57
C GLN A 53 -11.22 -1.11 -16.92
N PRO A 54 -10.88 -0.74 -15.67
CA PRO A 54 -9.86 -1.44 -14.92
C PRO A 54 -10.28 -2.89 -14.61
N PRO A 55 -9.33 -3.80 -14.37
CA PRO A 55 -9.65 -5.17 -13.98
C PRO A 55 -10.41 -5.23 -12.66
N ALA A 56 -11.30 -6.22 -12.52
CA ALA A 56 -11.99 -6.47 -11.25
C ALA A 56 -11.07 -7.00 -10.14
N ARG A 57 -9.96 -7.65 -10.52
CA ARG A 57 -8.91 -8.16 -9.63
C ARG A 57 -7.60 -8.30 -10.39
N LEU A 58 -6.48 -8.24 -9.68
CA LEU A 58 -5.19 -8.72 -10.19
C LEU A 58 -5.00 -10.16 -9.71
N ASP A 59 -4.68 -11.07 -10.62
CA ASP A 59 -4.40 -12.46 -10.27
C ASP A 59 -3.04 -12.53 -9.54
N PRO A 60 -2.98 -13.02 -8.28
CA PRO A 60 -1.72 -13.17 -7.56
C PRO A 60 -0.69 -14.06 -8.27
N LEU A 61 -1.12 -14.95 -9.16
CA LEU A 61 -0.23 -15.81 -9.95
C LEU A 61 0.42 -15.09 -11.14
N GLU A 62 -0.19 -14.02 -11.63
CA GLU A 62 0.37 -13.16 -12.67
C GLU A 62 1.30 -12.09 -12.09
N LEU A 63 1.14 -11.78 -10.80
CA LEU A 63 1.98 -10.83 -10.09
C LEU A 63 3.34 -11.45 -9.72
N PRO A 64 4.41 -10.64 -9.67
CA PRO A 64 5.69 -11.10 -9.13
C PRO A 64 5.52 -11.54 -7.67
N PRO A 65 5.88 -12.77 -7.25
CA PRO A 65 5.66 -13.22 -5.87
C PRO A 65 6.30 -12.32 -4.81
N SER A 66 7.41 -11.67 -5.17
CA SER A 66 8.12 -10.69 -4.32
C SER A 66 7.29 -9.46 -3.99
N VAL A 67 6.19 -9.19 -4.72
CA VAL A 67 5.31 -8.05 -4.46
C VAL A 67 4.33 -8.28 -3.34
N LEU A 68 3.90 -9.54 -3.13
CA LEU A 68 2.79 -9.89 -2.25
C LEU A 68 2.96 -9.42 -0.79
N PRO A 69 4.17 -9.40 -0.20
CA PRO A 69 4.35 -8.84 1.15
C PRO A 69 4.01 -7.34 1.25
N TYR A 70 4.08 -6.60 0.14
CA TYR A 70 3.98 -5.14 0.07
C TYR A 70 2.63 -4.63 -0.44
N VAL A 71 1.65 -5.51 -0.62
CA VAL A 71 0.34 -5.15 -1.18
C VAL A 71 -0.67 -4.77 -0.10
N MET A 72 -1.66 -3.97 -0.47
CA MET A 72 -2.90 -3.78 0.27
C MET A 72 -4.06 -3.74 -0.72
N LEU A 73 -5.15 -4.41 -0.39
CA LEU A 73 -6.44 -4.22 -1.06
C LEU A 73 -7.28 -3.28 -0.22
N LEU A 74 -7.77 -2.22 -0.85
CA LEU A 74 -8.57 -1.18 -0.20
C LEU A 74 -9.96 -1.14 -0.82
N ARG A 75 -10.96 -0.79 -0.01
CA ARG A 75 -12.32 -0.50 -0.45
C ARG A 75 -12.74 0.83 0.13
N LEU A 76 -13.39 1.66 -0.67
CA LEU A 76 -14.06 2.87 -0.18
C LEU A 76 -15.46 2.49 0.26
N ASP A 77 -15.73 2.59 1.56
CA ASP A 77 -17.03 2.34 2.15
C ASP A 77 -17.96 3.59 2.03
N ASP A 78 -19.25 3.41 2.28
CA ASP A 78 -20.28 4.43 2.08
C ASP A 78 -20.11 5.66 2.99
N ASP A 79 -19.45 5.49 4.12
CA ASP A 79 -19.07 6.54 5.08
C ASP A 79 -17.79 7.29 4.67
N ALA A 80 -17.36 7.13 3.42
CA ALA A 80 -16.15 7.70 2.84
C ALA A 80 -14.84 7.25 3.50
N ARG A 81 -14.83 6.07 4.15
CA ARG A 81 -13.62 5.48 4.72
C ARG A 81 -12.94 4.51 3.76
N LEU A 82 -11.62 4.62 3.66
CA LEU A 82 -10.81 3.63 2.94
C LEU A 82 -10.42 2.50 3.90
N THR A 83 -11.11 1.37 3.76
CA THR A 83 -10.94 0.20 4.61
C THR A 83 -10.04 -0.84 3.94
N VAL A 84 -9.11 -1.40 4.72
CA VAL A 84 -8.22 -2.48 4.30
C VAL A 84 -8.98 -3.80 4.28
N THR A 85 -9.06 -4.45 3.12
CA THR A 85 -9.67 -5.80 3.00
C THR A 85 -8.62 -6.91 3.01
N LEU A 86 -7.39 -6.59 2.63
CA LEU A 86 -6.23 -7.47 2.69
C LEU A 86 -4.95 -6.63 2.80
N ALA A 87 -3.98 -7.11 3.57
CA ALA A 87 -2.64 -6.55 3.61
C ALA A 87 -1.58 -7.66 3.52
N GLY A 88 -0.49 -7.36 2.83
CA GLY A 88 0.68 -8.21 2.75
C GLY A 88 1.44 -8.26 4.07
N SER A 89 2.22 -9.32 4.26
CA SER A 89 2.90 -9.60 5.53
C SER A 89 3.89 -8.51 5.96
N PHE A 90 4.59 -7.86 5.03
CA PHE A 90 5.48 -6.74 5.36
C PHE A 90 4.67 -5.54 5.84
N VAL A 91 3.53 -5.24 5.20
CA VAL A 91 2.66 -4.14 5.62
C VAL A 91 2.11 -4.36 7.02
N CYS A 92 1.66 -5.58 7.34
CA CYS A 92 1.21 -5.95 8.69
C CYS A 92 2.36 -5.85 9.71
N ALA A 93 3.54 -6.38 9.37
CA ALA A 93 4.74 -6.30 10.21
C ALA A 93 5.19 -4.85 10.48
N LEU A 94 5.00 -3.96 9.50
CA LEU A 94 5.29 -2.54 9.64
C LEU A 94 4.37 -1.85 10.64
N HIS A 95 3.11 -2.29 10.78
CA HIS A 95 2.15 -1.71 11.72
C HIS A 95 2.04 -2.50 13.04
N GLY A 96 2.71 -3.65 13.14
CA GLY A 96 2.69 -4.50 14.33
C GLY A 96 1.40 -5.31 14.52
N SER A 97 0.50 -5.34 13.54
CA SER A 97 -0.77 -6.08 13.60
C SER A 97 -1.29 -6.47 12.22
N GLU A 98 -2.24 -7.40 12.18
CA GLU A 98 -3.12 -7.58 11.01
C GLU A 98 -3.90 -6.28 10.77
N LEU A 99 -4.04 -5.87 9.50
CA LEU A 99 -4.66 -4.60 9.13
C LEU A 99 -6.05 -4.75 8.54
N ARG A 100 -6.51 -5.95 8.19
CA ARG A 100 -7.88 -6.15 7.70
C ARG A 100 -8.91 -5.52 8.64
N GLY A 101 -9.79 -4.69 8.07
CA GLY A 101 -10.84 -3.99 8.79
C GLY A 101 -10.44 -2.60 9.30
N PHE A 102 -9.15 -2.26 9.31
CA PHE A 102 -8.70 -0.92 9.65
C PHE A 102 -9.00 0.05 8.50
N SER A 103 -9.30 1.29 8.86
CA SER A 103 -9.59 2.39 7.96
C SER A 103 -8.48 3.45 7.99
N THR A 104 -8.52 4.42 7.09
CA THR A 104 -7.61 5.59 7.13
C THR A 104 -7.65 6.35 8.45
N ASP A 105 -8.80 6.37 9.13
CA ASP A 105 -9.01 7.09 10.39
C ASP A 105 -8.23 6.44 11.55
N ASP A 106 -7.92 5.15 11.45
CA ASP A 106 -7.12 4.43 12.45
C ASP A 106 -5.62 4.76 12.36
N PHE A 107 -5.18 5.36 11.25
CA PHE A 107 -3.76 5.66 10.98
C PHE A 107 -3.45 7.16 10.93
N PHE A 108 -4.44 7.99 10.61
CA PHE A 108 -4.24 9.40 10.28
C PHE A 108 -5.17 10.32 11.06
N ALA A 109 -4.73 11.56 11.29
CA ALA A 109 -5.63 12.60 11.75
C ALA A 109 -6.72 12.87 10.69
N PRO A 110 -7.92 13.38 11.06
CA PRO A 110 -9.05 13.52 10.15
C PRO A 110 -8.75 14.22 8.82
N GLU A 111 -7.97 15.30 8.83
CA GLU A 111 -7.62 16.06 7.63
C GLU A 111 -6.71 15.27 6.69
N GLN A 112 -5.79 14.48 7.27
CA GLN A 112 -4.89 13.61 6.52
C GLN A 112 -5.65 12.40 5.96
N ALA A 113 -6.57 11.82 6.74
CA ALA A 113 -7.44 10.74 6.28
C ALA A 113 -8.29 11.20 5.09
N ALA A 114 -8.93 12.36 5.18
CA ALA A 114 -9.69 12.97 4.10
C ALA A 114 -8.84 13.18 2.84
N SER A 115 -7.61 13.70 2.98
CA SER A 115 -6.69 13.87 1.84
C SER A 115 -6.32 12.54 1.16
N VAL A 116 -6.18 11.45 1.93
CA VAL A 116 -5.92 10.12 1.38
C VAL A 116 -7.14 9.59 0.62
N VAL A 117 -8.35 9.82 1.15
CA VAL A 117 -9.62 9.44 0.50
C VAL A 117 -9.80 10.20 -0.81
N GLU A 118 -9.59 11.52 -0.82
CA GLU A 118 -9.73 12.33 -2.04
C GLU A 118 -8.76 11.89 -3.13
N ALA A 119 -7.50 11.61 -2.79
CA ALA A 119 -6.54 11.07 -3.76
C ALA A 119 -6.96 9.71 -4.33
N ALA A 120 -7.65 8.87 -3.56
CA ALA A 120 -8.19 7.61 -4.08
C ALA A 120 -9.40 7.84 -4.98
N ARG A 121 -10.27 8.81 -4.64
CA ARG A 121 -11.40 9.21 -5.50
C ARG A 121 -10.93 9.75 -6.84
N GLU A 122 -9.85 10.54 -6.88
CA GLU A 122 -9.23 11.02 -8.11
C GLU A 122 -8.74 9.87 -9.00
N VAL A 123 -7.97 8.93 -8.42
CA VAL A 123 -7.51 7.72 -9.10
C VAL A 123 -8.66 6.91 -9.70
N ALA A 124 -9.75 6.74 -8.96
CA ALA A 124 -10.93 6.04 -9.44
C ALA A 124 -11.71 6.81 -10.51
N ARG A 125 -11.81 8.14 -10.39
CA ARG A 125 -12.53 8.98 -11.36
C ARG A 125 -11.87 8.93 -12.73
N ASP A 126 -10.55 8.97 -12.76
CA ASP A 126 -9.79 9.05 -14.01
C ASP A 126 -9.44 7.66 -14.59
N ASN A 127 -9.69 6.59 -13.81
CA ASN A 127 -9.22 5.23 -14.10
C ASN A 127 -7.71 5.21 -14.43
N GLN A 128 -6.93 6.06 -13.78
CA GLN A 128 -5.48 6.19 -13.98
C GLN A 128 -4.70 5.75 -12.74
N PRO A 129 -3.48 5.22 -12.90
CA PRO A 129 -2.62 4.88 -11.77
C PRO A 129 -2.22 6.12 -10.96
N GLY A 130 -2.34 6.04 -9.64
CA GLY A 130 -1.85 7.05 -8.70
C GLY A 130 -0.48 6.69 -8.14
N LEU A 131 0.59 7.30 -8.65
CA LEU A 131 1.94 7.19 -8.11
C LEU A 131 2.20 8.31 -7.10
N ALA A 132 2.74 7.97 -5.93
CA ALA A 132 3.07 8.98 -4.94
C ALA A 132 4.23 8.56 -4.04
N SER A 133 5.05 9.53 -3.65
CA SER A 133 5.97 9.41 -2.52
C SER A 133 5.23 9.74 -1.22
N ARG A 134 5.59 9.01 -0.17
CA ARG A 134 5.14 9.23 1.20
C ARG A 134 6.34 9.39 2.10
N ARG A 135 6.27 10.37 2.99
CA ARG A 135 7.22 10.53 4.09
C ARG A 135 6.44 10.67 5.38
N TYR A 136 6.75 9.82 6.33
CA TYR A 136 6.13 9.78 7.64
C TYR A 136 7.17 10.09 8.71
N VAL A 137 6.83 10.95 9.65
CA VAL A 137 7.64 11.19 10.84
C VAL A 137 6.90 10.62 12.04
N ALA A 138 7.46 9.58 12.67
CA ALA A 138 6.91 9.05 13.91
C ALA A 138 7.34 9.93 15.09
N LEU A 139 6.53 9.96 16.18
CA LEU A 139 6.85 10.67 17.43
C LEU A 139 8.17 10.19 18.07
N SER A 140 8.65 8.99 17.72
CA SER A 140 9.98 8.47 18.09
C SER A 140 11.15 9.08 17.30
N ARG A 141 10.93 10.18 16.54
CA ARG A 141 11.88 10.83 15.62
C ARG A 141 12.39 9.97 14.47
N ARG A 142 11.81 8.79 14.25
CA ARG A 142 12.17 7.94 13.11
C ARG A 142 11.30 8.34 11.92
N SER A 143 11.94 8.83 10.86
CA SER A 143 11.26 9.06 9.59
C SER A 143 11.37 7.83 8.71
N TRP A 144 10.28 7.46 8.06
CA TRP A 144 10.29 6.46 7.01
C TRP A 144 9.62 7.03 5.76
N SER A 145 10.15 6.66 4.60
CA SER A 145 9.59 7.06 3.32
C SER A 145 9.52 5.89 2.36
N TYR A 146 8.59 5.97 1.43
CA TYR A 146 8.41 5.00 0.35
C TYR A 146 7.66 5.63 -0.81
N VAL A 147 7.78 5.00 -1.97
CA VAL A 147 6.95 5.24 -3.14
C VAL A 147 5.88 4.16 -3.20
N ARG A 148 4.66 4.55 -3.55
CA ARG A 148 3.54 3.62 -3.77
C ARG A 148 2.89 3.83 -5.11
N LEU A 149 2.35 2.75 -5.63
CA LEU A 149 1.38 2.74 -6.72
C LEU A 149 0.01 2.40 -6.15
N LEU A 150 -1.01 3.17 -6.53
CA LEU A 150 -2.42 2.90 -6.26
C LEU A 150 -3.14 2.73 -7.59
N LEU A 151 -3.77 1.58 -7.76
CA LEU A 151 -4.45 1.20 -8.98
C LEU A 151 -5.94 1.07 -8.70
N PRO A 152 -6.83 1.71 -9.47
CA PRO A 152 -8.26 1.48 -9.34
C PRO A 152 -8.58 0.08 -9.86
N LEU A 153 -9.48 -0.61 -9.19
CA LEU A 153 -10.09 -1.86 -9.67
C LEU A 153 -11.54 -1.57 -10.05
N ALA A 154 -12.15 -2.43 -10.86
CA ALA A 154 -13.58 -2.31 -11.13
C ALA A 154 -14.36 -2.26 -9.79
N PRO A 155 -15.48 -1.52 -9.70
CA PRO A 155 -16.32 -1.53 -8.52
C PRO A 155 -16.78 -2.96 -8.15
N ASP A 156 -17.10 -3.20 -6.88
CA ASP A 156 -17.73 -4.48 -6.49
C ASP A 156 -19.20 -4.55 -6.94
N ALA A 157 -19.88 -5.65 -6.57
CA ALA A 157 -21.28 -5.87 -6.94
C ALA A 157 -22.22 -4.79 -6.36
N GLU A 158 -21.81 -4.14 -5.26
CA GLU A 158 -22.51 -3.04 -4.63
C GLU A 158 -22.09 -1.67 -5.18
N GLY A 159 -21.17 -1.62 -6.16
CA GLY A 159 -20.69 -0.38 -6.78
C GLY A 159 -19.62 0.35 -5.96
N ARG A 160 -19.06 -0.26 -4.92
CA ARG A 160 -18.02 0.37 -4.09
C ARG A 160 -16.68 0.39 -4.81
N LEU A 161 -15.98 1.51 -4.69
CA LEU A 161 -14.66 1.68 -5.29
C LEU A 161 -13.64 0.79 -4.59
N ARG A 162 -12.76 0.18 -5.38
CA ARG A 162 -11.74 -0.75 -4.90
C ARG A 162 -10.38 -0.38 -5.46
N PHE A 163 -9.35 -0.67 -4.70
CA PHE A 163 -7.99 -0.32 -5.09
C PHE A 163 -6.99 -1.42 -4.76
N PHE A 164 -6.04 -1.60 -5.66
CA PHE A 164 -4.83 -2.36 -5.41
C PHE A 164 -3.70 -1.37 -5.12
N LYS A 165 -3.19 -1.38 -3.89
CA LYS A 165 -2.06 -0.56 -3.45
C LYS A 165 -0.84 -1.45 -3.31
N VAL A 166 0.31 -0.97 -3.78
CA VAL A 166 1.60 -1.64 -3.57
C VAL A 166 2.66 -0.61 -3.21
N LEU A 167 3.54 -0.97 -2.28
CA LEU A 167 4.72 -0.21 -1.90
C LEU A 167 5.91 -0.70 -2.72
N ASP A 168 6.77 0.22 -3.16
CA ASP A 168 8.05 -0.13 -3.76
C ASP A 168 9.07 -0.43 -2.65
N PRO A 169 9.60 -1.66 -2.57
CA PRO A 169 10.49 -2.04 -1.48
C PRO A 169 11.88 -1.39 -1.57
N GLU A 170 12.33 -1.01 -2.76
CA GLU A 170 13.65 -0.38 -2.96
C GLU A 170 13.65 1.09 -2.50
N SER A 171 12.49 1.75 -2.53
CA SER A 171 12.29 3.10 -2.02
C SER A 171 12.12 3.21 -0.49
N LEU A 172 12.10 2.08 0.24
CA LEU A 172 11.85 2.06 1.68
C LEU A 172 13.07 2.57 2.48
N GLU A 173 13.03 3.83 2.88
CA GLU A 173 14.05 4.45 3.74
C GLU A 173 13.63 4.46 5.22
N GLY A 174 14.61 4.43 6.14
CA GLY A 174 14.40 4.49 7.59
C GLY A 174 14.14 3.13 8.26
N SER A 175 14.26 2.03 7.50
CA SER A 175 13.86 0.68 7.86
C SER A 175 14.99 -0.22 8.41
N ASP A 176 16.03 0.33 9.06
CA ASP A 176 17.17 -0.50 9.56
C ASP A 176 16.76 -1.70 10.44
N GLN A 177 15.57 -1.67 11.06
CA GLN A 177 15.00 -2.81 11.82
C GLN A 177 14.36 -3.92 10.96
N TYR A 178 14.17 -3.68 9.66
CA TYR A 178 13.59 -4.58 8.66
C TYR A 178 14.58 -4.94 7.53
N ALA A 179 15.86 -4.59 7.68
CA ALA A 179 16.92 -4.93 6.72
C ALA A 179 17.08 -6.45 6.46
N TRP A 180 16.46 -7.29 7.30
CA TRP A 180 16.40 -8.74 7.14
C TRP A 180 15.27 -9.20 6.19
N VAL A 181 14.25 -8.37 5.94
CA VAL A 181 13.13 -8.68 5.03
C VAL A 181 13.52 -8.43 3.58
N SER A 182 14.41 -7.48 3.31
CA SER A 182 14.90 -7.15 1.95
C SER A 182 16.03 -8.08 1.46
N ARG A 183 16.54 -9.00 2.29
CA ARG A 183 17.65 -9.92 1.94
C ARG A 183 17.19 -11.36 1.72
N LYS A 184 16.29 -11.60 0.77
CA LYS A 184 16.15 -12.91 0.12
C LYS A 184 15.69 -12.69 -1.33
N THR A 185 16.65 -12.42 -2.19
CA THR A 185 16.58 -12.78 -3.62
C THR A 185 17.66 -13.81 -3.88
#